data_AF-A0A3D3T6B2-F1
#
_entry.id   AF-A0A3D3T6B2-F1
#
_cell.length_a   1.000
_cell.length_b   1.000
_cell.length_c   1.000
_cell.angle_alpha   90.00
_cell.angle_beta   90.00
_cell.angle_gamma   90.00
#
_symmetry.space_group_name_H-M   'P 1'
#
loop_
_entity.id
_entity.type
_entity.pdbx_description
1 polymer ?
#
loop_
_entity_poly.entity_id
_entity_poly.type
_entity_poly.pdbx_seq_one_letter_code
_entity_poly.pdbx_strand_id
1 'polypeptide(L)'
;SAISDVCENESDRLDSELAMVRYIAWAIPSIGFIGTVRGIGEALGQAHRAVSGDIVGVTASLGVAFNSTFIALVLSIVVMFFMHQLQLLQERLVLESHDYCDQNLLRHLKTR
;
A
#
# COMPACT_ATOMS: atom_id res chain seq x y z
N SER A 1 -29.46 15.63 -0.95
CA SER A 1 -30.30 15.42 -2.17
C SER A 1 -30.16 13.94 -2.49
N ALA A 2 -31.22 13.23 -2.86
CA ALA A 2 -31.14 11.77 -3.03
C ALA A 2 -29.96 11.30 -3.94
N ILE A 3 -29.54 12.14 -4.89
CA ILE A 3 -28.37 11.91 -5.74
C ILE A 3 -27.04 12.01 -4.97
N SER A 4 -26.89 13.02 -4.11
CA SER A 4 -25.72 13.19 -3.23
C SER A 4 -25.59 12.01 -2.29
N ASP A 5 -26.70 11.58 -1.68
CA ASP A 5 -26.71 10.50 -0.70
C ASP A 5 -26.31 9.15 -1.37
N VAL A 6 -26.68 8.93 -2.63
CA VAL A 6 -26.25 7.75 -3.42
C VAL A 6 -24.78 7.83 -3.83
N CYS A 7 -24.30 9.01 -4.26
CA CYS A 7 -22.88 9.20 -4.61
C CYS A 7 -21.97 9.03 -3.38
N GLU A 8 -22.35 9.56 -2.22
CA GLU A 8 -21.63 9.36 -0.95
C GLU A 8 -21.56 7.87 -0.58
N ASN A 9 -22.69 7.15 -0.66
CA ASN A 9 -22.71 5.72 -0.29
C ASN A 9 -21.86 4.85 -1.25
N GLU A 10 -21.86 5.15 -2.55
CA GLU A 10 -20.98 4.47 -3.50
C GLU A 10 -19.50 4.82 -3.27
N SER A 11 -19.19 6.07 -2.92
CA SER A 11 -17.83 6.49 -2.56
C SER A 11 -17.34 5.77 -1.29
N ASP A 12 -18.18 5.65 -0.28
CA ASP A 12 -17.87 4.93 0.96
C ASP A 12 -17.64 3.44 0.71
N ARG A 13 -18.41 2.82 -0.19
CA ARG A 13 -18.20 1.42 -0.60
C ARG A 13 -16.84 1.25 -1.29
N LEU A 14 -16.49 2.14 -2.22
CA LEU A 14 -15.21 2.11 -2.93
C LEU A 14 -14.02 2.26 -1.97
N ASP A 15 -14.08 3.17 -0.99
CA ASP A 15 -12.99 3.30 -0.01
C ASP A 15 -12.91 2.07 0.91
N SER A 16 -14.04 1.44 1.25
CA SER A 16 -14.07 0.20 2.02
C SER A 16 -13.40 -0.97 1.28
N GLU A 17 -13.65 -1.12 -0.03
CA GLU A 17 -12.99 -2.13 -0.86
C GLU A 17 -11.48 -1.85 -1.02
N LEU A 18 -11.09 -0.59 -1.20
CA LEU A 18 -9.68 -0.18 -1.26
C LEU A 18 -8.95 -0.32 0.08
N ALA A 19 -9.66 -0.32 1.21
CA ALA A 19 -9.06 -0.44 2.52
C ALA A 19 -8.22 -1.72 2.65
N MET A 20 -8.68 -2.84 2.06
CA MET A 20 -7.92 -4.10 2.06
C MET A 20 -6.62 -3.99 1.25
N VAL A 21 -6.66 -3.34 0.09
CA VAL A 21 -5.47 -3.12 -0.75
C VAL A 21 -4.48 -2.21 -0.03
N ARG A 22 -4.96 -1.14 0.60
CA ARG A 22 -4.18 -0.20 1.42
C ARG A 22 -3.53 -0.89 2.61
N TYR A 23 -4.27 -1.79 3.27
CA TYR A 23 -3.74 -2.61 4.36
C TYR A 23 -2.58 -3.51 3.90
N ILE A 24 -2.74 -4.21 2.78
CA ILE A 24 -1.68 -5.07 2.21
C ILE A 24 -0.46 -4.23 1.84
N ALA A 25 -0.66 -3.10 1.17
CA ALA A 25 0.44 -2.20 0.80
C ALA A 25 1.22 -1.70 2.03
N TRP A 26 0.51 -1.36 3.11
CA TRP A 26 1.12 -0.96 4.38
C TRP A 26 1.89 -2.09 5.08
N ALA A 27 1.54 -3.36 4.84
CA ALA A 27 2.23 -4.50 5.43
C ALA A 27 3.59 -4.81 4.78
N ILE A 28 3.85 -4.36 3.54
CA ILE A 28 5.07 -4.69 2.78
C ILE A 28 6.36 -4.30 3.54
N PRO A 29 6.51 -3.06 4.09
CA PRO A 29 7.69 -2.69 4.87
C PRO A 29 7.89 -3.56 6.12
N SER A 30 6.80 -3.87 6.82
CA SER A 30 6.83 -4.73 8.01
C SER A 30 7.32 -6.14 7.69
N ILE A 31 6.91 -6.70 6.55
CA ILE A 31 7.40 -8.00 6.05
C ILE A 31 8.90 -7.93 5.74
N GLY A 32 9.36 -6.84 5.10
CA GLY A 32 10.79 -6.59 4.88
C GLY A 32 11.57 -6.59 6.19
N PHE A 33 11.07 -5.85 7.19
CA PHE A 33 11.67 -5.76 8.51
C PHE A 33 11.74 -7.13 9.22
N ILE A 34 10.69 -7.96 9.12
CA ILE A 34 10.72 -9.34 9.62
C ILE A 34 11.86 -10.14 8.98
N GLY A 35 12.08 -9.99 7.67
CA GLY A 35 13.20 -10.59 6.96
C GLY A 35 14.55 -10.15 7.52
N THR A 36 14.71 -8.86 7.83
CA THR A 36 15.92 -8.35 8.47
C THR A 36 16.12 -8.88 9.88
N VAL A 37 15.07 -8.89 10.72
CA VAL A 37 15.11 -9.42 12.08
C VAL A 37 15.54 -10.89 12.06
N ARG A 38 14.99 -11.68 11.13
CA ARG A 38 15.38 -13.08 10.94
C ARG A 38 16.86 -13.22 10.54
N GLY A 39 17.31 -12.52 9.50
CA GLY A 39 18.68 -12.66 9.00
C GLY A 39 19.73 -12.13 9.98
N ILE A 40 19.40 -11.11 10.79
CA ILE A 40 20.24 -10.70 11.92
C ILE A 40 20.29 -11.79 12.99
N GLY A 41 19.15 -12.41 13.33
CA GLY A 41 19.12 -13.53 14.27
C GLY A 41 20.00 -14.70 13.82
N GLU A 42 19.94 -15.06 12.54
CA GLU A 42 20.82 -16.09 11.94
C GLU A 42 22.30 -15.68 12.00
N ALA A 43 22.61 -14.41 11.73
CA ALA A 43 23.98 -13.88 11.83
C ALA A 43 24.52 -13.94 13.27
N LEU A 44 23.71 -13.56 14.25
CA LEU A 44 24.08 -13.61 15.68
C LEU A 44 24.31 -15.04 16.16
N GLY A 45 23.55 -16.02 15.67
CA GLY A 45 23.79 -17.43 15.95
C GLY A 45 25.16 -17.94 15.49
N GLN A 46 25.77 -17.26 14.51
CA GLN A 46 27.10 -17.59 13.97
C GLN A 46 28.22 -16.68 14.52
N ALA A 47 27.89 -15.76 15.44
CA ALA A 47 28.83 -14.77 15.95
C ALA A 47 30.09 -15.40 16.58
N HIS A 48 29.97 -16.56 17.22
CA HIS A 48 31.12 -17.27 17.79
C HIS A 48 32.17 -17.69 16.73
N ARG A 49 31.71 -18.05 15.53
CA ARG A 49 32.61 -18.40 14.40
C ARG A 49 33.30 -17.15 13.84
N ALA A 50 32.58 -16.04 13.79
CA ALA A 50 33.14 -14.75 13.39
C ALA A 50 34.25 -14.27 14.33
N VAL A 51 34.08 -14.44 15.65
CA VAL A 51 35.13 -14.15 16.65
C VAL A 51 36.36 -15.05 16.44
N SER A 52 36.16 -16.26 15.92
CA SER A 52 37.24 -17.21 15.60
C SER A 52 37.92 -16.93 14.25
N GLY A 53 37.50 -15.87 13.54
CA GLY A 53 38.06 -15.45 12.25
C GLY A 53 37.25 -15.85 11.02
N ASP A 54 36.20 -16.67 11.15
CA ASP A 54 35.31 -17.05 10.05
C ASP A 54 34.05 -16.19 10.01
N ILE A 55 34.11 -15.11 9.23
CA ILE A 55 33.04 -14.11 9.09
C ILE A 55 32.10 -14.37 7.90
N VAL A 56 32.37 -15.39 7.08
CA VAL A 56 31.67 -15.60 5.80
C VAL A 56 30.17 -15.84 6.03
N GLY A 57 29.83 -16.67 7.01
CA GLY A 57 28.43 -16.96 7.32
C GLY A 57 27.64 -15.77 7.90
N VAL A 58 28.30 -14.94 8.72
CA VAL A 58 27.70 -13.71 9.30
C VAL A 58 27.45 -12.67 8.20
N THR A 59 28.44 -12.43 7.33
CA THR A 59 28.33 -11.46 6.23
C THR A 59 27.28 -11.86 5.21
N ALA A 60 27.16 -13.15 4.88
CA ALA A 60 26.11 -13.66 4.00
C ALA A 60 24.71 -13.46 4.61
N SER A 61 24.52 -13.81 5.88
CA SER A 61 23.22 -13.69 6.57
C SER A 61 22.76 -12.23 6.68
N LEU A 62 23.68 -11.31 7.01
CA LEU A 62 23.42 -9.88 7.01
C LEU A 62 23.12 -9.34 5.61
N GLY A 63 23.83 -9.83 4.57
CA GLY A 63 23.57 -9.46 3.19
C GLY A 63 22.14 -9.79 2.75
N VAL A 64 21.66 -11.00 3.08
CA VAL A 64 20.27 -11.40 2.83
C VAL A 64 19.29 -10.53 3.62
N ALA A 65 19.57 -10.26 4.90
CA ALA A 65 18.76 -9.41 5.78
C ALA A 65 18.58 -7.99 5.23
N PHE A 66 19.64 -7.36 4.72
CA PHE A 66 19.58 -6.03 4.14
C PHE A 66 18.86 -6.04 2.79
N ASN A 67 19.17 -7.01 1.92
CA ASN A 67 18.56 -7.09 0.60
C ASN A 67 17.05 -7.33 0.66
N SER A 68 16.57 -8.13 1.61
CA SER A 68 15.12 -8.36 1.79
C SER A 68 14.38 -7.07 2.12
N THR A 69 14.92 -6.24 3.03
CA THR A 69 14.30 -4.95 3.37
C THR A 69 14.45 -3.94 2.25
N PHE A 70 15.60 -3.89 1.59
CA PHE A 70 15.79 -3.00 0.46
C PHE A 70 14.76 -3.25 -0.65
N ILE A 71 14.60 -4.50 -1.07
CA ILE A 71 13.61 -4.89 -2.08
C ILE A 71 12.19 -4.58 -1.59
N ALA A 72 11.86 -4.90 -0.33
CA ALA A 72 10.54 -4.61 0.24
C ALA A 72 10.21 -3.10 0.23
N LEU A 73 11.16 -2.24 0.59
CA LEU A 73 10.97 -0.79 0.57
C LEU A 73 10.80 -0.26 -0.86
N VAL A 74 11.62 -0.72 -1.81
CA VAL A 74 11.48 -0.33 -3.22
C VAL A 74 10.11 -0.72 -3.76
N LEU A 75 9.68 -1.96 -3.52
CA LEU A 75 8.34 -2.42 -3.92
C LEU A 75 7.24 -1.61 -3.22
N SER A 76 7.38 -1.32 -1.93
CA SER A 76 6.42 -0.51 -1.18
C SER A 76 6.27 0.89 -1.77
N ILE A 77 7.36 1.55 -2.15
CA ILE A 77 7.33 2.88 -2.76
C ILE A 77 6.58 2.83 -4.10
N VAL A 78 6.89 1.85 -4.94
CA VAL A 78 6.23 1.67 -6.25
C VAL A 78 4.73 1.42 -6.08
N VAL A 79 4.35 0.51 -5.17
CA VAL A 79 2.94 0.17 -4.91
C VAL A 79 2.20 1.37 -4.32
N MET A 80 2.78 2.08 -3.34
CA MET A 80 2.15 3.27 -2.77
C MET A 80 1.96 4.38 -3.80
N PHE A 81 2.90 4.55 -4.73
CA PHE A 81 2.75 5.50 -5.83
C PHE A 81 1.52 5.16 -6.70
N PHE A 82 1.38 3.91 -7.14
CA PHE A 82 0.22 3.50 -7.93
C PHE A 82 -1.09 3.60 -7.15
N MET A 83 -1.09 3.23 -5.87
CA MET A 83 -2.25 3.40 -4.99
C MET A 83 -2.68 4.87 -4.90
N HIS A 84 -1.73 5.79 -4.74
CA HIS A 84 -2.04 7.22 -4.71
C HIS A 84 -2.65 7.71 -6.03
N GLN A 85 -2.09 7.29 -7.16
CA GLN A 85 -2.64 7.61 -8.48
C GLN A 85 -4.07 7.07 -8.65
N LEU A 86 -4.33 5.84 -8.17
CA LEU A 86 -5.66 5.23 -8.22
C LEU A 86 -6.67 6.00 -7.37
N GLN A 87 -6.30 6.39 -6.15
CA GLN A 87 -7.16 7.20 -5.27
C GLN A 87 -7.53 8.54 -5.93
N LEU A 88 -6.55 9.25 -6.51
CA LEU A 88 -6.81 10.50 -7.22
C LEU A 88 -7.78 10.33 -8.41
N LEU A 89 -7.70 9.21 -9.13
CA LEU A 89 -8.62 8.91 -10.22
C LEU A 89 -10.04 8.63 -9.70
N GLN A 90 -10.17 7.88 -8.60
CA GLN A 90 -11.47 7.60 -7.99
C GLN A 90 -12.15 8.86 -7.45
N GLU A 91 -11.41 9.72 -6.75
CA GLU A 91 -11.92 11.00 -6.26
C GLU A 91 -12.47 11.86 -7.41
N ARG A 92 -11.75 11.91 -8.55
CA ARG A 92 -12.22 12.62 -9.76
C ARG A 92 -13.47 12.00 -10.36
N LEU A 93 -13.54 10.67 -10.45
CA LEU A 93 -14.70 9.96 -11.00
C LEU A 93 -15.97 10.18 -10.17
N VAL A 94 -15.84 10.18 -8.83
CA VAL A 94 -16.96 10.46 -7.91
C VAL A 94 -17.45 11.90 -8.10
N LEU A 95 -16.53 12.88 -8.19
CA LEU A 95 -16.88 14.28 -8.44
C LEU A 95 -17.58 14.47 -9.79
N GLU A 96 -17.07 13.86 -10.86
CA GLU A 96 -17.67 13.96 -12.19
C GLU A 96 -19.06 13.31 -12.24
N SER A 97 -19.25 12.17 -11.55
CA SER A 97 -20.56 11.51 -11.44
C SER A 97 -21.58 12.37 -10.70
N HIS A 98 -21.14 13.06 -9.64
CA HIS A 98 -21.96 14.00 -8.90
C HIS A 98 -22.38 15.20 -9.77
N ASP A 99 -21.43 15.85 -10.44
CA ASP A 99 -21.68 16.99 -11.33
C ASP A 99 -22.59 16.61 -12.51
N TYR A 100 -22.40 15.43 -13.09
CA TYR A 100 -23.23 14.92 -14.18
C TYR A 100 -24.68 14.72 -13.73
N CYS A 101 -24.90 14.11 -12.56
CA CYS A 101 -26.25 13.89 -12.05
C CYS A 101 -26.94 15.20 -11.63
N ASP A 102 -26.21 16.17 -11.08
CA ASP A 102 -26.75 17.48 -10.72
C ASP A 102 -27.15 18.28 -11.98
N GLN A 103 -26.27 18.36 -12.99
CA GLN A 103 -26.50 19.18 -14.17
C GLN A 103 -27.48 18.57 -15.17
N ASN A 104 -27.40 17.28 -15.44
CA ASN A 104 -28.26 16.63 -16.44
C ASN A 104 -29.54 16.08 -15.83
N LEU A 105 -29.49 15.42 -14.67
CA LEU A 105 -30.63 14.67 -14.16
C LEU A 105 -31.66 15.60 -13.49
N LEU A 106 -31.21 16.55 -12.66
CA LEU A 106 -32.11 17.53 -12.03
C LEU A 106 -32.68 18.53 -13.04
N ARG A 107 -31.89 18.94 -14.04
CA ARG A 107 -32.34 19.89 -15.06
C ARG A 107 -33.45 19.29 -15.94
N HIS A 108 -33.35 18.01 -16.31
CA HIS A 108 -34.41 17.34 -17.07
C HIS A 108 -35.65 17.03 -16.21
N LEU A 109 -35.50 16.77 -14.91
CA LEU A 109 -36.64 16.56 -14.00
C LEU A 109 -37.38 17.85 -13.62
N LYS A 110 -36.69 19.01 -13.56
CA LYS A 110 -37.33 20.33 -13.30
C LYS A 110 -38.07 20.91 -14.51
N THR A 111 -37.90 20.35 -15.70
CA THR A 111 -38.50 20.86 -16.95
C THR A 111 -39.85 20.20 -17.28
N ARG A 112 -40.51 19.57 -16.31
CA ARG A 112 -41.91 19.13 -16.35
C ARG A 112 -42.62 19.57 -15.09
#